data_AF-A0A7W0W9S2-F1
#
_entry.id   AF-A0A7W0W9S2-F1
#
_cell.length_a   1.000
_cell.length_b   1.000
_cell.length_c   1.000
_cell.angle_alpha   90.00
_cell.angle_beta   90.00
_cell.angle_gamma   90.00
#
_symmetry.space_group_name_H-M   'P 1'
#
loop_
_entity.id
_entity.type
_entity.pdbx_description
1 polymer ?
#
loop_
_entity_poly.entity_id
_entity_poly.type
_entity_poly.pdbx_seq_one_letter_code
_entity_poly.pdbx_strand_id
1 'polypeptide(L)'
;MRRSAPDLPALPAAPLPDLAPDLALNTWLLPAVAARLRAGNGEFLTELRPAVALFLRFDGLDYEAADAGVQLDGFVRWVQVVLQRFAGVLLQLTIGEKGSYLYAAFGAPTIHEDDAERAVAAALALRTPPPELAISAVQMGVAQGTLRTGAYGGTT
;
A
#
# COMPACT_ATOMS: atom_id res chain seq x y z
N MET A 1 -41.26 14.97 8.92
CA MET A 1 -40.40 16.13 8.56
C MET A 1 -39.12 15.61 7.91
N ARG A 2 -38.99 15.66 6.58
CA ARG A 2 -37.71 15.41 5.90
C ARG A 2 -36.88 16.69 6.00
N ARG A 3 -35.73 16.65 6.68
CA ARG A 3 -34.76 17.76 6.63
C ARG A 3 -34.12 17.75 5.24
N SER A 4 -34.26 18.84 4.48
CA SER A 4 -33.53 19.02 3.23
C SER A 4 -32.02 18.96 3.52
N ALA A 5 -31.29 18.25 2.68
CA ALA A 5 -29.83 18.27 2.71
C ALA A 5 -29.33 19.70 2.41
N PRO A 6 -28.29 20.19 3.09
CA PRO A 6 -27.70 21.48 2.77
C PRO A 6 -27.10 21.44 1.36
N ASP A 7 -27.32 22.51 0.60
CA ASP A 7 -26.75 22.70 -0.73
C ASP A 7 -25.25 22.99 -0.56
N LEU A 8 -24.41 21.98 -0.82
CA LEU A 8 -22.96 22.13 -0.69
C LEU A 8 -22.41 22.77 -1.97
N PRO A 9 -21.55 23.80 -1.88
CA PRO A 9 -20.96 24.42 -3.06
C PRO A 9 -20.14 23.39 -3.83
N ALA A 10 -20.28 23.38 -5.15
CA ALA A 10 -19.44 22.57 -6.03
C ALA A 10 -17.98 22.99 -5.85
N LEU A 11 -17.12 22.03 -5.49
CA LEU A 11 -15.68 22.28 -5.40
C LEU A 11 -15.13 22.50 -6.82
N PRO A 12 -14.26 23.50 -7.02
CA PRO A 12 -13.58 23.66 -8.31
C PRO A 12 -12.77 22.39 -8.60
N ALA A 13 -12.95 21.81 -9.79
CA ALA A 13 -12.10 20.72 -10.26
C ALA A 13 -10.69 21.29 -10.44
N ALA A 14 -9.73 20.85 -9.63
CA ALA A 14 -8.36 21.26 -9.91
C ALA A 14 -7.75 20.34 -10.97
N PRO A 15 -6.77 20.86 -11.74
CA PRO A 15 -6.18 20.12 -12.83
C PRO A 15 -5.48 18.88 -12.28
N LEU A 16 -5.73 17.75 -12.94
CA LEU A 16 -4.96 16.53 -12.68
C LEU A 16 -3.46 16.85 -12.89
N PRO A 17 -2.56 16.36 -12.03
CA PRO A 17 -1.13 16.54 -12.21
C PRO A 17 -0.71 16.00 -13.58
N ASP A 18 0.14 16.75 -14.28
CA ASP A 18 0.73 16.34 -15.55
C ASP A 18 1.73 15.20 -15.26
N LEU A 19 1.25 13.97 -15.44
CA LEU A 19 2.08 12.78 -15.28
C LEU A 19 3.05 12.71 -16.44
N ALA A 20 4.29 12.28 -16.17
CA ALA A 20 5.27 12.05 -17.23
C ALA A 20 4.62 11.19 -18.35
N PRO A 21 4.70 11.61 -19.63
CA PRO A 21 3.91 11.04 -20.71
C PRO A 21 4.19 9.55 -21.00
N ASP A 22 5.27 9.00 -20.44
CA ASP A 22 5.69 7.60 -20.52
C ASP A 22 5.29 6.76 -19.30
N LEU A 23 4.76 7.37 -18.23
CA LEU A 23 4.39 6.65 -17.02
C LEU A 23 3.07 5.90 -17.22
N ALA A 24 3.16 4.59 -17.49
CA ALA A 24 1.99 3.74 -17.50
C ALA A 24 1.37 3.69 -16.09
N LEU A 25 0.31 4.49 -15.86
CA LEU A 25 -0.47 4.57 -14.62
C LEU A 25 -0.81 3.22 -13.99
N ASN A 26 -1.01 2.21 -14.82
CA ASN A 26 -1.28 0.83 -14.39
C ASN A 26 -0.18 0.21 -13.52
N THR A 27 1.05 0.69 -13.62
CA THR A 27 2.20 0.21 -12.82
C THR A 27 2.11 0.68 -11.36
N TRP A 28 1.35 1.74 -11.12
CA TRP A 28 1.17 2.35 -9.80
C TRP A 28 -0.14 1.94 -9.13
N LEU A 29 -1.04 1.27 -9.86
CA LEU A 29 -2.29 0.77 -9.34
C LEU A 29 -2.13 -0.66 -8.86
N LEU A 30 -2.72 -0.97 -7.71
CA LEU A 30 -2.90 -2.36 -7.30
C LEU A 30 -3.70 -3.11 -8.39
N PRO A 31 -3.33 -4.36 -8.74
CA PRO A 31 -3.99 -5.10 -9.82
C PRO A 31 -5.52 -5.18 -9.68
N ALA A 32 -6.01 -5.40 -8.46
CA ALA A 32 -7.44 -5.43 -8.17
C ALA A 32 -8.14 -4.07 -8.37
N VAL A 33 -7.45 -2.95 -8.11
CA VAL A 33 -7.95 -1.60 -8.37
C VAL A 33 -8.00 -1.34 -9.87
N ALA A 34 -6.91 -1.65 -10.59
CA ALA A 34 -6.86 -1.50 -12.05
C ALA A 34 -7.93 -2.35 -12.75
N ALA A 35 -8.12 -3.60 -12.34
CA ALA A 35 -9.16 -4.48 -12.89
C ALA A 35 -10.57 -3.92 -12.67
N ARG A 36 -10.85 -3.42 -11.46
CA ARG A 36 -12.15 -2.82 -11.12
C ARG A 36 -12.45 -1.58 -11.96
N LEU A 37 -11.47 -0.67 -12.10
CA LEU A 37 -11.62 0.55 -12.89
C LEU A 37 -11.89 0.23 -14.37
N ARG A 38 -11.17 -0.74 -14.95
CA ARG A 38 -11.39 -1.17 -16.34
C ARG A 38 -12.74 -1.83 -16.57
N ALA A 39 -13.26 -2.55 -15.57
CA ALA A 39 -14.59 -3.16 -15.64
C ALA A 39 -15.74 -2.13 -15.56
N GLY A 40 -15.45 -0.84 -15.38
CA GLY A 40 -16.48 0.20 -15.23
C GLY A 40 -17.18 0.17 -13.87
N ASN A 41 -16.66 -0.60 -12.90
CA ASN A 41 -17.26 -0.78 -11.58
C ASN A 41 -16.98 0.40 -10.61
N GLY A 42 -16.47 1.51 -11.15
CA GLY A 42 -16.12 2.73 -10.42
C GLY A 42 -15.02 2.53 -9.37
N GLU A 43 -14.87 3.54 -8.51
CA GLU A 43 -13.99 3.47 -7.36
C GLU A 43 -14.43 2.37 -6.38
N PHE A 44 -13.50 1.90 -5.55
CA PHE A 44 -13.89 1.14 -4.36
C PHE A 44 -14.69 2.05 -3.44
N LEU A 45 -15.94 1.67 -3.15
CA LEU A 45 -16.74 2.36 -2.15
C LEU A 45 -15.95 2.37 -0.84
N THR A 46 -15.92 3.54 -0.19
CA THR A 46 -15.41 3.62 1.17
C THR A 46 -16.26 2.71 2.05
N GLU A 47 -15.64 1.72 2.64
CA GLU A 47 -16.28 0.77 3.54
C GLU A 47 -15.49 0.61 4.84
N LEU A 48 -16.17 0.17 5.90
CA LEU A 48 -15.56 -0.30 7.14
C LEU A 48 -15.58 -1.82 7.11
N ARG A 49 -14.40 -2.44 7.13
CA ARG A 49 -14.30 -3.89 7.04
C ARG A 49 -13.19 -4.46 7.92
N PRO A 50 -13.32 -5.73 8.36
CA PRO A 50 -12.20 -6.45 8.92
C PRO A 50 -11.06 -6.54 7.90
N ALA A 51 -9.86 -6.17 8.35
CA ALA A 51 -8.62 -6.30 7.59
C ALA A 51 -7.44 -6.36 8.57
N VAL A 52 -6.26 -6.68 8.05
CA VAL A 52 -5.03 -6.81 8.84
C VAL A 52 -3.98 -5.85 8.28
N ALA A 53 -3.44 -5.02 9.15
CA ALA A 53 -2.34 -4.13 8.85
C ALA A 53 -1.02 -4.78 9.27
N LEU A 54 -0.03 -4.73 8.37
CA LEU A 54 1.36 -5.07 8.65
C LEU A 54 2.20 -3.80 8.46
N PHE A 55 2.81 -3.34 9.54
CA PHE A 55 3.83 -2.30 9.50
C PHE A 55 5.21 -2.93 9.62
N LEU A 56 6.10 -2.59 8.69
CA LEU A 56 7.50 -3.05 8.70
C LEU A 56 8.41 -1.84 8.72
N ARG A 57 9.27 -1.74 9.74
CA ARG A 57 10.41 -0.83 9.77
C ARG A 57 11.66 -1.59 9.34
N PHE A 58 12.51 -0.97 8.54
CA PHE A 58 13.79 -1.51 8.13
C PHE A 58 14.91 -0.48 8.20
N ASP A 59 16.13 -0.97 8.41
CA ASP A 59 17.38 -0.19 8.42
C ASP A 59 18.44 -0.90 7.57
N GLY A 60 19.54 -0.20 7.27
CA GLY A 60 20.73 -0.76 6.63
C GLY A 60 21.15 -0.05 5.35
N LEU A 61 20.22 0.62 4.69
CA LEU A 61 20.52 1.39 3.48
C LEU A 61 21.22 2.71 3.83
N ASP A 62 22.33 2.97 3.14
CA ASP A 62 22.96 4.29 3.12
C ASP A 62 22.33 5.12 1.99
N TYR A 63 21.45 6.05 2.35
CA TYR A 63 20.70 6.87 1.38
C TYR A 63 21.56 7.89 0.64
N GLU A 64 22.80 8.15 1.10
CA GLU A 64 23.74 9.05 0.44
C GLU A 64 24.60 8.30 -0.60
N ALA A 65 24.56 6.96 -0.61
CA ALA A 65 25.29 6.15 -1.56
C ALA A 65 24.68 6.20 -2.96
N ALA A 66 25.53 6.13 -4.00
CA ALA A 66 25.10 6.22 -5.40
C ALA A 66 24.16 5.07 -5.83
N ASP A 67 24.21 3.92 -5.15
CA ASP A 67 23.42 2.73 -5.42
C ASP A 67 22.21 2.56 -4.49
N ALA A 68 21.93 3.51 -3.59
CA ALA A 68 20.84 3.45 -2.63
C ALA A 68 19.47 3.18 -3.28
N GLY A 69 19.22 3.84 -4.42
CA GLY A 69 17.98 3.65 -5.18
C GLY A 69 17.82 2.24 -5.74
N VAL A 70 18.92 1.62 -6.18
CA VAL A 70 18.92 0.24 -6.70
C VAL A 70 18.69 -0.77 -5.57
N GLN A 71 19.33 -0.55 -4.43
CA GLN A 71 19.14 -1.39 -3.24
C GLN A 71 17.70 -1.30 -2.72
N LEU A 72 17.14 -0.08 -2.67
CA LEU A 72 15.76 0.14 -2.26
C LEU A 72 14.76 -0.52 -3.23
N ASP A 73 14.94 -0.36 -4.55
CA ASP A 73 14.10 -1.04 -5.56
C ASP A 73 14.15 -2.57 -5.39
N GLY A 74 15.35 -3.14 -5.23
CA GLY A 74 15.52 -4.57 -4.97
C GLY A 74 14.76 -5.05 -3.73
N PHE A 75 14.89 -4.30 -2.62
CA PHE A 75 14.18 -4.61 -1.39
C PHE A 75 12.65 -4.50 -1.54
N VAL A 76 12.15 -3.41 -2.13
CA VAL A 76 10.71 -3.19 -2.34
C VAL A 76 10.12 -4.28 -3.23
N ARG A 77 10.79 -4.66 -4.32
CA ARG A 77 10.33 -5.75 -5.19
C ARG A 77 10.27 -7.09 -4.46
N TRP A 78 11.29 -7.40 -3.66
CA TRP A 78 11.27 -8.61 -2.84
C TRP A 78 10.09 -8.61 -1.86
N VAL A 79 9.85 -7.49 -1.17
CA VAL A 79 8.68 -7.35 -0.28
C VAL A 79 7.38 -7.55 -1.05
N GLN A 80 7.23 -6.92 -2.22
CA GLN A 80 6.04 -7.07 -3.05
C GLN A 80 5.81 -8.54 -3.46
N VAL A 81 6.85 -9.27 -3.87
CA VAL A 81 6.76 -10.70 -4.20
C VAL A 81 6.30 -11.53 -3.00
N VAL A 82 6.88 -11.27 -1.81
CA VAL A 82 6.49 -11.97 -0.59
C VAL A 82 5.04 -11.67 -0.24
N LEU A 83 4.62 -10.40 -0.25
CA LEU A 83 3.24 -10.01 0.05
C LEU A 83 2.25 -10.64 -0.94
N GLN A 84 2.55 -10.61 -2.24
CA GLN A 84 1.71 -11.21 -3.28
C GLN A 84 1.50 -12.71 -3.05
N ARG A 85 2.54 -13.46 -2.62
CA ARG A 85 2.41 -14.89 -2.29
C ARG A 85 1.36 -15.17 -1.23
N PHE A 86 1.17 -14.24 -0.29
CA PHE A 86 0.19 -14.33 0.79
C PHE A 86 -1.05 -13.46 0.54
N ALA A 87 -1.26 -12.99 -0.69
CA ALA A 87 -2.38 -12.13 -1.08
C ALA A 87 -2.47 -10.79 -0.31
N GLY A 88 -1.34 -10.31 0.22
CA GLY A 88 -1.19 -8.97 0.76
C GLY A 88 -0.80 -7.96 -0.32
N VAL A 89 -1.02 -6.68 -0.02
CA VAL A 89 -0.64 -5.56 -0.90
C VAL A 89 0.24 -4.57 -0.16
N LEU A 90 1.27 -4.05 -0.84
CA LEU A 90 2.05 -2.92 -0.34
C LEU A 90 1.30 -1.62 -0.68
N LEU A 91 0.99 -0.82 0.34
CA LEU A 91 0.24 0.42 0.19
C LEU A 91 1.12 1.67 0.22
N GLN A 92 2.15 1.66 1.07
CA GLN A 92 2.98 2.85 1.27
C GLN A 92 4.41 2.46 1.63
N LEU A 93 5.34 3.25 1.11
CA LEU A 93 6.74 3.33 1.55
C LEU A 93 6.99 4.76 2.03
N THR A 94 7.57 4.89 3.22
CA THR A 94 7.96 6.18 3.80
C THR A 94 9.43 6.10 4.21
N ILE A 95 10.22 7.07 3.75
CA ILE A 95 11.62 7.23 4.15
C ILE A 95 11.73 8.47 5.03
N GLY A 96 12.42 8.37 6.16
CA GLY A 96 12.60 9.52 7.05
C GLY A 96 13.66 9.29 8.13
N GLU A 97 13.86 10.31 8.96
CA GLU A 97 14.93 10.34 9.97
C GLU A 97 14.84 9.24 11.04
N LYS A 98 13.63 8.68 11.26
CA LYS A 98 13.40 7.59 12.23
C LYS A 98 13.57 6.18 11.62
N GLY A 99 14.02 6.13 10.37
CA GLY A 99 14.13 4.93 9.57
C GLY A 99 13.05 4.85 8.49
N SER A 100 13.08 3.72 7.79
CA SER A 100 12.23 3.50 6.63
C SER A 100 11.12 2.51 6.94
N TYR A 101 9.92 2.80 6.45
CA TYR A 101 8.70 2.10 6.82
C TYR A 101 7.90 1.67 5.60
N LEU A 102 7.43 0.43 5.62
CA LEU A 102 6.47 -0.12 4.69
C LEU A 102 5.17 -0.40 5.42
N TYR A 103 4.05 -0.12 4.75
CA TYR A 103 2.71 -0.44 5.21
C TYR A 103 2.03 -1.35 4.19
N ALA A 104 1.63 -2.53 4.66
CA ALA A 104 0.91 -3.52 3.87
C ALA A 104 -0.44 -3.85 4.49
N ALA A 105 -1.38 -4.26 3.64
CA ALA A 105 -2.71 -4.66 4.06
C ALA A 105 -3.09 -6.04 3.52
N PHE A 106 -3.87 -6.77 4.31
CA PHE A 106 -4.53 -8.02 3.97
C PHE A 106 -6.02 -7.85 4.22
N GLY A 107 -6.84 -8.48 3.39
CA GLY A 107 -8.29 -8.30 3.42
C GLY A 107 -8.81 -7.09 2.66
N ALA A 108 -7.95 -6.21 2.13
CA ALA A 108 -8.34 -5.11 1.24
C ALA A 108 -7.25 -4.87 0.18
N PRO A 109 -7.59 -4.72 -1.12
CA PRO A 109 -8.95 -4.70 -1.69
C PRO A 109 -9.58 -6.10 -1.85
N THR A 110 -8.82 -7.18 -1.65
CA THR A 110 -9.30 -8.57 -1.79
C THR A 110 -9.36 -9.22 -0.41
N ILE A 111 -10.45 -9.94 -0.12
CA ILE A 111 -10.67 -10.65 1.14
C ILE A 111 -10.47 -12.14 0.99
N HIS A 112 -9.90 -12.75 2.02
CA HIS A 112 -9.83 -14.19 2.22
C HIS A 112 -10.29 -14.53 3.65
N GLU A 113 -10.75 -15.76 3.87
CA GLU A 113 -11.17 -16.21 5.21
C GLU A 113 -10.00 -16.22 6.21
N ASP A 114 -8.78 -16.39 5.72
CA ASP A 114 -7.53 -16.60 6.45
C ASP A 114 -6.58 -15.38 6.41
N ASP A 115 -7.09 -14.15 6.18
CA ASP A 115 -6.25 -12.94 6.04
C ASP A 115 -5.30 -12.68 7.23
N ALA A 116 -5.70 -13.05 8.46
CA ALA A 116 -4.83 -12.95 9.64
C ALA A 116 -3.65 -13.93 9.60
N GLU A 117 -3.90 -15.18 9.22
CA GLU A 117 -2.85 -16.20 9.07
C GLU A 117 -1.90 -15.83 7.95
N ARG A 118 -2.44 -15.37 6.82
CA ARG A 118 -1.68 -14.85 5.68
C ARG A 118 -0.76 -13.70 6.07
N ALA A 119 -1.27 -12.73 6.84
CA ALA A 119 -0.48 -11.59 7.29
C ALA A 119 0.69 -12.00 8.19
N VAL A 120 0.45 -12.92 9.14
CA VAL A 120 1.51 -13.44 10.02
C VAL A 120 2.52 -14.28 9.23
N ALA A 121 2.06 -15.11 8.28
CA ALA A 121 2.93 -15.89 7.41
C ALA A 121 3.82 -14.98 6.53
N ALA A 122 3.27 -13.90 6.00
CA ALA A 122 4.03 -12.89 5.27
C ALA A 122 5.06 -12.20 6.18
N ALA A 123 4.67 -11.79 7.40
CA ALA A 123 5.59 -11.20 8.37
C ALA A 123 6.75 -12.15 8.70
N LEU A 124 6.48 -13.44 8.89
CA LEU A 124 7.52 -14.44 9.11
C LEU A 124 8.46 -14.60 7.92
N ALA A 125 7.94 -14.58 6.70
CA ALA A 125 8.75 -14.62 5.48
C ALA A 125 9.59 -13.34 5.28
N LEU A 126 9.08 -12.19 5.72
CA LEU A 126 9.77 -10.89 5.65
C LEU A 126 10.82 -10.70 6.75
N ARG A 127 10.79 -11.52 7.81
CA ARG A 127 11.67 -11.41 8.98
C ARG A 127 13.16 -11.51 8.66
N THR A 128 13.51 -12.22 7.59
CA THR A 128 14.90 -12.46 7.21
C THR A 128 15.06 -12.16 5.73
N PRO A 129 15.31 -10.87 5.39
CA PRO A 129 15.63 -10.50 4.03
C PRO A 129 16.86 -11.26 3.50
N PRO A 130 16.90 -11.60 2.21
CA PRO A 130 18.09 -12.12 1.57
C PRO A 130 19.32 -11.23 1.85
N PRO A 131 20.50 -11.82 2.12
CA PRO A 131 21.70 -11.07 2.51
C PRO A 131 22.16 -10.06 1.46
N GLU A 132 21.82 -10.27 0.19
CA GLU A 132 22.10 -9.36 -0.92
C GLU A 132 21.32 -8.03 -0.88
N LEU A 133 20.28 -7.89 -0.06
CA LEU A 133 19.40 -6.71 -0.04
C LEU A 133 19.88 -5.57 0.88
N ALA A 134 21.09 -5.66 1.44
CA ALA A 134 21.71 -4.63 2.31
C ALA A 134 20.82 -4.18 3.51
N ILE A 135 19.88 -5.02 3.95
CA ILE A 135 19.02 -4.75 5.10
C ILE A 135 19.65 -5.36 6.35
N SER A 136 19.93 -4.52 7.35
CA SER A 136 20.60 -4.93 8.59
C SER A 136 19.62 -5.29 9.70
N ALA A 137 18.43 -4.70 9.69
CA ALA A 137 17.41 -4.96 10.70
C ALA A 137 16.00 -4.79 10.12
N VAL A 138 15.08 -5.61 10.63
CA VAL A 138 13.64 -5.47 10.39
C VAL A 138 12.88 -5.54 11.71
N GLN A 139 11.86 -4.69 11.86
CA GLN A 139 10.92 -4.72 12.97
C GLN A 139 9.51 -4.67 12.41
N MET A 140 8.60 -5.47 12.95
CA MET A 140 7.26 -5.60 12.39
C MET A 140 6.18 -5.52 13.48
N GLY A 141 5.07 -4.90 13.14
CA GLY A 141 3.83 -4.92 13.91
C GLY A 141 2.69 -5.43 13.03
N VAL A 142 1.90 -6.36 13.55
CA VAL A 142 0.72 -6.92 12.87
C VAL A 142 -0.50 -6.67 13.75
N ALA A 143 -1.55 -6.08 13.18
CA ALA A 143 -2.78 -5.79 13.90
C ALA A 143 -4.00 -6.07 13.02
N GLN A 144 -4.97 -6.79 13.57
CA GLN A 144 -6.28 -6.99 12.95
C GLN A 144 -7.29 -6.02 13.57
N GLY A 145 -8.14 -5.44 12.74
CA GLY A 145 -9.26 -4.64 13.22
C GLY A 145 -10.21 -4.25 12.10
N THR A 146 -11.15 -3.37 12.43
CA THR A 146 -12.00 -2.72 11.42
C THR A 146 -11.24 -1.54 10.84
N LEU A 147 -10.94 -1.59 9.54
CA LEU A 147 -10.29 -0.50 8.81
C LEU A 147 -11.30 0.21 7.90
N ARG A 148 -11.12 1.52 7.73
CA ARG A 148 -11.73 2.28 6.65
C ARG A 148 -10.91 2.04 5.38
N THR A 149 -11.52 1.44 4.36
CA THR A 149 -10.86 1.10 3.10
C THR A 149 -11.61 1.71 1.94
N GLY A 150 -10.89 2.22 0.95
CA GLY A 150 -11.47 2.88 -0.22
C GLY A 150 -10.55 3.98 -0.73
N ALA A 151 -10.89 4.55 -1.88
CA ALA A 151 -10.21 5.74 -2.37
C ALA A 151 -10.42 6.91 -1.38
N TYR A 152 -9.37 7.70 -1.17
CA TYR A 152 -9.44 8.94 -0.42
C TYR A 152 -8.54 9.97 -1.09
N GLY A 153 -8.94 11.24 -1.04
CA GLY A 153 -8.27 12.33 -1.75
C GLY A 153 -9.27 13.40 -2.17
N GLY A 154 -8.79 14.38 -2.94
CA GLY A 154 -9.62 15.39 -3.58
C GLY A 154 -9.62 15.22 -5.09
N THR A 155 -10.61 15.81 -5.75
CA THR A 155 -10.61 16.01 -7.21
C THR A 155 -9.79 17.25 -7.60
N THR A 156 -8.78 17.56 -6.80
CA THR A 156 -8.05 18.83 -6.77
C THR A 156 -6.56 18.61 -6.60
#